data_AF-A0A256FE40-F1
#
_entry.id   AF-A0A256FE40-F1
#
_cell.length_a   1.000
_cell.length_b   1.000
_cell.length_c   1.000
_cell.angle_alpha   90.00
_cell.angle_beta   90.00
_cell.angle_gamma   90.00
#
_symmetry.space_group_name_H-M   'P 1'
#
loop_
_entity.id
_entity.type
_entity.pdbx_description
1 polymer ?
#
loop_
_entity_poly.entity_id
_entity_poly.type
_entity_poly.pdbx_seq_one_letter_code
_entity_poly.pdbx_strand_id
1 'polypeptide(L)'
;MDNAFARFSELLQTTLIPEYCTHPTMGMTPQGFKNDVHKLSLTDIELFMHAWDIGFIQYAGNGSYRLGRANATEKLFWEGPKSVEVRGFSLWLEPIITVAVLARMHIDLGWPVNLIGAQSKGDWAFDAVIYRNAADENGYVLCEVKKTAREVDQLATNMREYIAVPPVAEDSLKGAKLNAYRKVKALRARQPAFLWLAGPDKYDMTYKVNYNGSLTSLEPVSIDVMSFSKLAFS
;
A
#
# COMPACT_ATOMS: atom_id res chain seq x y z
N MET A 1 -3.47 -21.04 -15.01
CA MET A 1 -4.03 -19.67 -14.98
C MET A 1 -5.22 -19.58 -14.02
N ASP A 2 -6.12 -20.56 -13.96
CA ASP A 2 -7.31 -20.51 -13.07
C ASP A 2 -7.07 -20.70 -11.57
N ASN A 3 -5.86 -21.06 -11.14
CA ASN A 3 -5.62 -21.45 -9.75
C ASN A 3 -5.67 -20.27 -8.76
N ALA A 4 -5.09 -19.11 -9.10
CA ALA A 4 -4.98 -18.01 -8.12
C ALA A 4 -6.33 -17.35 -7.81
N PHE A 5 -7.16 -17.08 -8.83
CA PHE A 5 -8.53 -16.59 -8.62
C PHE A 5 -9.38 -17.60 -7.86
N ALA A 6 -9.26 -18.90 -8.17
CA ALA A 6 -10.01 -19.95 -7.47
C ALA A 6 -9.60 -20.03 -6.00
N ARG A 7 -8.29 -20.06 -5.71
CA ARG A 7 -7.75 -20.07 -4.34
C ARG A 7 -8.14 -18.83 -3.54
N PHE A 8 -8.07 -17.66 -4.14
CA PHE A 8 -8.47 -16.42 -3.48
C PHE A 8 -9.98 -16.38 -3.23
N SER A 9 -10.78 -16.86 -4.18
CA SER A 9 -12.23 -17.00 -4.01
C SER A 9 -12.58 -18.01 -2.91
N GLU A 10 -11.86 -19.13 -2.86
CA GLU A 10 -12.00 -20.11 -1.78
C GLU A 10 -11.67 -19.47 -0.43
N LEU A 11 -10.50 -18.85 -0.28
CA LEU A 11 -10.11 -18.11 0.94
C LEU A 11 -11.18 -17.09 1.37
N LEU A 12 -11.76 -16.36 0.42
CA LEU A 12 -12.85 -15.43 0.72
C LEU A 12 -14.09 -16.12 1.25
N GLN A 13 -14.55 -17.17 0.58
CA GLN A 13 -15.83 -17.82 0.89
C GLN A 13 -15.74 -18.73 2.12
N THR A 14 -14.59 -19.37 2.36
CA THR A 14 -14.44 -20.36 3.43
C THR A 14 -13.90 -19.76 4.73
N THR A 15 -13.20 -18.62 4.65
CA THR A 15 -12.49 -18.05 5.79
C THR A 15 -12.86 -16.59 6.01
N LEU A 16 -12.51 -15.70 5.07
CA LEU A 16 -12.56 -14.27 5.33
C LEU A 16 -13.99 -13.73 5.50
N ILE A 17 -14.92 -14.10 4.62
CA ILE A 17 -16.33 -13.66 4.69
C ILE A 17 -17.04 -14.28 5.90
N PRO A 18 -17.00 -15.62 6.11
CA PRO A 18 -17.62 -16.22 7.29
C PRO A 18 -17.17 -15.57 8.59
N GLU A 19 -15.86 -15.43 8.80
CA GLU A 19 -15.36 -14.82 10.03
C GLU A 19 -15.79 -13.37 10.19
N TYR A 20 -15.71 -12.59 9.11
CA TYR A 20 -16.14 -11.20 9.12
C TYR A 20 -17.64 -11.04 9.48
N CYS A 21 -18.49 -11.95 8.98
CA CYS A 21 -19.93 -11.96 9.27
C CYS A 21 -20.27 -12.52 10.66
N THR A 22 -19.47 -13.43 11.21
CA THR A 22 -19.71 -13.99 12.56
C THR A 22 -19.37 -13.01 13.69
N HIS A 23 -18.74 -11.87 13.40
CA HIS A 23 -18.38 -10.92 14.44
C HIS A 23 -19.61 -10.20 15.03
N PRO A 24 -19.88 -10.34 16.35
CA PRO A 24 -21.16 -9.93 16.97
C PRO A 24 -21.52 -8.46 16.79
N THR A 25 -20.52 -7.58 16.65
CA THR A 25 -20.73 -6.13 16.59
C THR A 25 -20.88 -5.58 15.17
N MET A 26 -20.62 -6.39 14.13
CA MET A 26 -20.58 -5.89 12.75
C MET A 26 -21.95 -5.92 12.09
N GLY A 27 -22.82 -6.85 12.51
CA GLY A 27 -24.16 -7.02 11.93
C GLY A 27 -24.14 -7.35 10.44
N MET A 28 -23.05 -7.95 9.96
CA MET A 28 -22.86 -8.30 8.56
C MET A 28 -23.37 -9.70 8.27
N THR A 29 -23.95 -9.91 7.10
CA THR A 29 -24.37 -11.23 6.63
C THR A 29 -23.73 -11.52 5.28
N PRO A 30 -23.44 -12.79 4.93
CA PRO A 30 -22.81 -13.12 3.64
C PRO A 30 -23.59 -12.59 2.43
N GLN A 31 -24.91 -12.43 2.54
CA GLN A 31 -25.77 -11.85 1.50
C GLN A 31 -25.46 -10.38 1.21
N GLY A 32 -24.83 -9.66 2.14
CA GLY A 32 -24.38 -8.29 1.96
C GLY A 32 -23.09 -8.17 1.13
N PHE A 33 -22.39 -9.29 0.88
CA PHE A 33 -21.11 -9.24 0.17
C PHE A 33 -21.31 -8.90 -1.32
N LYS A 34 -20.65 -7.84 -1.77
CA LYS A 34 -20.55 -7.44 -3.16
C LYS A 34 -19.24 -7.97 -3.74
N ASN A 35 -19.33 -8.92 -4.66
CA ASN A 35 -18.16 -9.56 -5.24
C ASN A 35 -17.45 -8.64 -6.25
N ASP A 36 -16.44 -7.95 -5.74
CA ASP A 36 -15.57 -7.03 -6.48
C ASP A 36 -14.22 -7.66 -6.87
N VAL A 37 -14.06 -8.98 -6.76
CA VAL A 37 -12.79 -9.68 -7.06
C VAL A 37 -12.32 -9.45 -8.49
N HIS A 38 -13.25 -9.31 -9.43
CA HIS A 38 -12.95 -9.03 -10.85
C HIS A 38 -12.26 -7.67 -11.09
N LYS A 39 -12.20 -6.79 -10.09
CA LYS A 39 -11.49 -5.50 -10.16
C LYS A 39 -10.00 -5.61 -9.81
N LEU A 40 -9.55 -6.76 -9.31
CA LEU A 40 -8.15 -7.05 -9.04
C LEU A 40 -7.52 -7.71 -10.27
N SER A 41 -6.25 -7.39 -10.53
CA SER A 41 -5.47 -8.11 -11.54
C SER A 41 -5.12 -9.52 -11.03
N LEU A 42 -4.85 -10.44 -11.97
CA LEU A 42 -4.33 -11.76 -11.63
C LEU A 42 -3.02 -11.63 -10.84
N THR A 43 -2.14 -10.72 -11.27
CA THR A 43 -0.83 -10.46 -10.65
C THR A 43 -0.95 -10.04 -9.20
N ASP A 44 -1.88 -9.13 -8.88
CA ASP A 44 -2.09 -8.65 -7.50
C ASP A 44 -2.63 -9.78 -6.62
N ILE A 45 -3.52 -10.63 -7.15
CA ILE A 45 -4.04 -11.80 -6.43
C ILE A 45 -2.94 -12.82 -6.18
N GLU A 46 -2.11 -13.13 -7.18
CA GLU A 46 -1.00 -14.08 -7.05
C GLU A 46 -0.01 -13.63 -5.97
N LEU A 47 0.37 -12.36 -5.98
CA LEU A 47 1.27 -11.78 -4.99
C LEU A 47 0.64 -11.72 -3.58
N PHE A 48 -0.65 -11.38 -3.49
CA PHE A 48 -1.38 -11.42 -2.23
C PHE A 48 -1.42 -12.84 -1.66
N MET A 49 -1.79 -13.82 -2.48
CA MET A 49 -1.85 -15.23 -2.06
C MET A 49 -0.48 -15.76 -1.67
N HIS A 50 0.57 -15.38 -2.38
CA HIS A 50 1.93 -15.75 -2.01
C HIS A 50 2.32 -15.14 -0.66
N ALA A 51 2.02 -13.86 -0.43
CA ALA A 51 2.24 -13.19 0.87
C ALA A 51 1.48 -13.87 2.02
N TRP A 52 0.25 -14.31 1.76
CA TRP A 52 -0.54 -15.11 2.69
C TRP A 52 0.14 -16.44 3.00
N ASP A 53 0.54 -17.19 1.97
CA ASP A 53 1.12 -18.53 2.09
C ASP A 53 2.44 -18.54 2.87
N ILE A 54 3.27 -17.50 2.73
CA ILE A 54 4.56 -17.39 3.46
C ILE A 54 4.41 -16.73 4.84
N GLY A 55 3.19 -16.39 5.27
CA GLY A 55 2.95 -15.72 6.54
C GLY A 55 3.48 -14.28 6.61
N PHE A 56 3.67 -13.63 5.46
CA PHE A 56 4.09 -12.23 5.39
C PHE A 56 3.01 -11.30 5.96
N ILE A 57 1.74 -11.65 5.73
CA ILE A 57 0.59 -11.08 6.43
C ILE A 57 0.13 -12.03 7.53
N GLN A 58 -0.10 -11.46 8.70
CA GLN A 58 -0.70 -12.15 9.84
C GLN A 58 -2.16 -11.76 9.92
N TYR A 59 -3.04 -12.74 9.71
CA TYR A 59 -4.46 -12.53 9.84
C TYR A 59 -4.84 -12.29 11.31
N ALA A 60 -5.53 -11.19 11.57
CA ALA A 60 -5.86 -10.70 12.91
C ALA A 60 -7.35 -10.90 13.26
N GLY A 61 -8.08 -11.68 12.44
CA GLY A 61 -9.52 -11.87 12.58
C GLY A 61 -10.34 -10.70 12.05
N ASN A 62 -11.65 -10.93 11.90
CA ASN A 62 -12.63 -9.89 11.53
C ASN A 62 -12.28 -9.15 10.24
N GLY A 63 -11.81 -9.89 9.24
CA GLY A 63 -11.39 -9.31 7.97
C GLY A 63 -10.23 -8.32 8.11
N SER A 64 -9.38 -8.49 9.12
CA SER A 64 -8.25 -7.60 9.40
C SER A 64 -6.93 -8.34 9.33
N TYR A 65 -5.85 -7.66 8.96
CA TYR A 65 -4.51 -8.24 8.92
C TYR A 65 -3.46 -7.27 9.45
N ARG A 66 -2.31 -7.83 9.81
CA ARG A 66 -1.12 -7.08 10.23
C ARG A 66 0.06 -7.53 9.39
N LEU A 67 0.92 -6.58 9.06
CA LEU A 67 2.21 -6.86 8.43
C LEU A 67 3.31 -6.87 9.49
N GLY A 68 4.41 -7.58 9.22
CA GLY A 68 5.46 -7.82 10.21
C GLY A 68 6.00 -6.55 10.88
N ARG A 69 6.20 -5.47 10.12
CA ARG A 69 6.60 -4.15 10.64
C ARG A 69 5.51 -3.09 10.39
N ALA A 70 4.29 -3.35 10.85
CA ALA A 70 3.19 -2.38 10.80
C ALA A 70 2.85 -1.77 12.16
N ASN A 71 2.51 -0.49 12.18
CA ASN A 71 2.00 0.20 13.37
C ASN A 71 0.48 0.05 13.54
N ALA A 72 -0.21 -0.45 12.52
CA ALA A 72 -1.65 -0.58 12.49
C ALA A 72 -2.11 -1.96 12.00
N THR A 73 -3.39 -2.22 12.22
CA THR A 73 -4.11 -3.33 11.64
C THR A 73 -4.93 -2.79 10.47
N GLU A 74 -4.81 -3.41 9.32
CA GLU A 74 -5.52 -3.03 8.09
C GLU A 74 -6.79 -3.86 7.91
N LYS A 75 -7.75 -3.32 7.16
CA LYS A 75 -9.04 -3.99 6.86
C LYS A 75 -9.07 -4.49 5.42
N LEU A 76 -9.62 -5.69 5.20
CA LEU A 76 -9.82 -6.27 3.88
C LEU A 76 -11.17 -5.89 3.26
N PHE A 77 -12.12 -5.44 4.08
CA PHE A 77 -13.47 -5.14 3.65
C PHE A 77 -13.81 -3.66 3.87
N TRP A 78 -14.53 -3.10 2.90
CA TRP A 78 -15.16 -1.81 2.99
C TRP A 78 -16.66 -1.97 3.28
N GLU A 79 -17.16 -1.18 4.22
CA GLU A 79 -18.54 -1.29 4.68
C GLU A 79 -19.44 -0.20 4.09
N GLY A 80 -20.64 -0.59 3.67
CA GLY A 80 -21.69 0.35 3.30
C GLY A 80 -22.28 1.11 4.50
N PRO A 81 -23.23 2.01 4.25
CA PRO A 81 -23.91 2.78 5.29
C PRO A 81 -24.60 1.87 6.33
N LYS A 82 -24.51 2.24 7.61
CA LYS A 82 -25.15 1.49 8.72
C LYS A 82 -26.68 1.53 8.70
N SER A 83 -27.26 2.47 7.95
CA SER A 83 -28.72 2.67 7.86
C SER A 83 -29.41 1.75 6.84
N VAL A 84 -28.69 0.86 6.16
CA VAL A 84 -29.22 -0.02 5.11
C VAL A 84 -29.31 -1.45 5.64
N GLU A 85 -30.48 -2.06 5.48
CA GLU A 85 -30.74 -3.48 5.75
C GLU A 85 -31.06 -4.17 4.42
N VAL A 86 -30.32 -5.16 3.92
CA VAL A 86 -29.06 -5.78 4.37
C VAL A 86 -27.87 -4.85 4.12
N ARG A 87 -27.00 -4.68 5.14
CA ARG A 87 -25.81 -3.83 5.01
C ARG A 87 -24.81 -4.46 4.05
N GLY A 88 -24.57 -3.77 2.94
CA GLY A 88 -23.60 -4.22 1.95
C GLY A 88 -22.15 -4.02 2.41
N PHE A 89 -21.25 -4.91 2.01
CA PHE A 89 -19.80 -4.73 2.14
C PHE A 89 -19.09 -5.30 0.91
N SER A 90 -17.89 -4.82 0.62
CA SER A 90 -17.10 -5.24 -0.55
C SER A 90 -15.64 -5.42 -0.15
N LEU A 91 -14.83 -5.98 -1.05
CA LEU A 91 -13.39 -5.92 -0.87
C LEU A 91 -12.91 -4.47 -0.90
N TRP A 92 -12.01 -4.14 0.02
CA TRP A 92 -11.24 -2.92 -0.06
C TRP A 92 -9.99 -3.23 -0.88
N LEU A 93 -9.99 -2.78 -2.15
CA LEU A 93 -8.98 -3.17 -3.12
C LEU A 93 -7.57 -2.68 -2.75
N GLU A 94 -7.45 -1.46 -2.22
CA GLU A 94 -6.15 -0.87 -1.87
C GLU A 94 -5.35 -1.75 -0.89
N PRO A 95 -5.90 -2.20 0.25
CA PRO A 95 -5.27 -3.19 1.12
C PRO A 95 -4.70 -4.44 0.41
N ILE A 96 -5.45 -5.02 -0.53
CA ILE A 96 -5.00 -6.20 -1.30
C ILE A 96 -3.80 -5.84 -2.18
N ILE A 97 -3.89 -4.72 -2.90
CA ILE A 97 -2.82 -4.23 -3.77
C ILE A 97 -1.60 -3.82 -2.94
N THR A 98 -1.79 -3.21 -1.77
CA THR A 98 -0.70 -2.84 -0.86
C THR A 98 0.06 -4.06 -0.38
N VAL A 99 -0.63 -5.14 0.00
CA VAL A 99 0.02 -6.40 0.35
C VAL A 99 0.79 -6.98 -0.84
N ALA A 100 0.20 -6.96 -2.04
CA ALA A 100 0.88 -7.41 -3.26
C ALA A 100 2.16 -6.61 -3.53
N VAL A 101 2.10 -5.27 -3.43
CA VAL A 101 3.23 -4.35 -3.55
C VAL A 101 4.34 -4.67 -2.54
N LEU A 102 3.98 -4.87 -1.27
CA LEU A 102 4.94 -5.22 -0.23
C LEU A 102 5.55 -6.62 -0.44
N ALA A 103 4.76 -7.57 -0.94
CA ALA A 103 5.24 -8.90 -1.29
C ALA A 103 6.31 -8.83 -2.39
N ARG A 104 6.15 -7.95 -3.38
CA ARG A 104 7.16 -7.75 -4.45
C ARG A 104 8.49 -7.27 -3.90
N MET A 105 8.51 -6.43 -2.87
CA MET A 105 9.76 -6.02 -2.24
C MET A 105 10.54 -7.22 -1.72
N HIS A 106 9.84 -8.20 -1.13
CA HIS A 106 10.46 -9.43 -0.65
C HIS A 106 10.81 -10.40 -1.78
N ILE A 107 9.83 -10.73 -2.63
CA ILE A 107 9.91 -11.81 -3.62
C ILE A 107 10.75 -11.38 -4.82
N ASP A 108 10.44 -10.23 -5.42
CA ASP A 108 11.07 -9.78 -6.67
C ASP A 108 12.38 -9.03 -6.38
N LEU A 109 12.44 -8.28 -5.28
CA LEU A 109 13.57 -7.39 -4.96
C LEU A 109 14.47 -7.88 -3.80
N GLY A 110 14.14 -9.02 -3.20
CA GLY A 110 14.99 -9.71 -2.22
C GLY A 110 15.10 -9.05 -0.85
N TRP A 111 14.20 -8.12 -0.49
CA TRP A 111 14.25 -7.47 0.81
C TRP A 111 13.86 -8.41 1.94
N PRO A 112 14.58 -8.41 3.07
CA PRO A 112 14.17 -9.12 4.27
C PRO A 112 12.80 -8.63 4.78
N VAL A 113 11.90 -9.56 5.12
CA VAL A 113 10.54 -9.24 5.61
C VAL A 113 10.54 -8.29 6.81
N ASN A 114 11.51 -8.42 7.72
CA ASN A 114 11.64 -7.57 8.90
C ASN A 114 12.06 -6.12 8.59
N LEU A 115 12.45 -5.82 7.35
CA LEU A 115 12.77 -4.48 6.86
C LEU A 115 11.64 -3.86 6.03
N ILE A 116 10.51 -4.55 5.89
CA ILE A 116 9.35 -4.12 5.12
C ILE A 116 8.21 -3.79 6.07
N GLY A 117 7.73 -2.55 6.03
CA GLY A 117 6.64 -2.07 6.88
C GLY A 117 5.47 -1.49 6.10
N ALA A 118 4.29 -1.53 6.72
CA ALA A 118 3.12 -0.77 6.28
C ALA A 118 2.88 0.42 7.18
N GLN A 119 2.38 1.48 6.56
CA GLN A 119 2.09 2.79 7.13
C GLN A 119 3.30 3.48 7.77
N SER A 120 3.71 4.60 7.20
CA SER A 120 4.83 5.37 7.72
C SER A 120 4.58 5.87 9.16
N LYS A 121 5.48 5.50 10.10
CA LYS A 121 5.34 5.80 11.55
C LYS A 121 5.20 7.31 11.81
N GLY A 122 4.16 7.72 12.53
CA GLY A 122 3.98 9.09 13.03
C GLY A 122 3.12 10.01 12.16
N ASP A 123 3.23 9.94 10.83
CA ASP A 123 2.48 10.81 9.91
C ASP A 123 1.47 10.06 9.02
N TRP A 124 1.59 8.73 8.92
CA TRP A 124 0.80 7.87 8.02
C TRP A 124 0.71 8.44 6.59
N ALA A 125 1.77 9.13 6.16
CA ALA A 125 1.81 9.80 4.87
C ALA A 125 1.95 8.84 3.70
N PHE A 126 2.49 7.64 3.93
CA PHE A 126 2.75 6.60 2.92
C PHE A 126 2.24 5.25 3.39
N ASP A 127 1.65 4.50 2.45
CA ASP A 127 1.06 3.18 2.70
C ASP A 127 2.11 2.11 3.02
N ALA A 128 3.33 2.27 2.50
CA ALA A 128 4.42 1.30 2.61
C ALA A 128 5.78 1.99 2.86
N VAL A 129 6.64 1.34 3.65
CA VAL A 129 7.98 1.84 3.99
C VAL A 129 8.98 0.70 4.02
N ILE A 130 10.13 0.89 3.37
CA ILE A 130 11.24 -0.06 3.38
C ILE A 130 12.41 0.58 4.10
N TYR A 131 13.01 -0.15 5.03
CA TYR A 131 14.04 0.36 5.93
C TYR A 131 15.40 -0.21 5.57
N ARG A 132 16.46 0.61 5.61
CA ARG A 132 17.81 0.12 5.31
C ARG A 132 18.31 -0.89 6.34
N ASN A 133 17.87 -0.75 7.60
CA ASN A 133 18.17 -1.65 8.69
C ASN A 133 17.09 -1.56 9.79
N ALA A 134 17.23 -2.33 10.87
CA ALA A 134 16.25 -2.35 11.95
C ALA A 134 16.17 -1.04 12.75
N ALA A 135 17.25 -0.25 12.80
CA ALA A 135 17.33 1.00 13.54
C ALA A 135 16.85 2.23 12.75
N ASP A 136 16.72 2.10 11.42
CA ASP A 136 16.20 3.16 10.56
C ASP A 136 14.70 3.39 10.86
N GLU A 137 14.34 4.62 11.22
CA GLU A 137 12.97 5.05 11.50
C GLU A 137 12.38 5.93 10.37
N ASN A 138 13.24 6.50 9.52
CA ASN A 138 12.83 7.47 8.50
C ASN A 138 12.33 6.78 7.24
N GLY A 139 12.86 5.58 6.96
CA GLY A 139 12.56 4.81 5.77
C GLY A 139 13.53 5.16 4.64
N TYR A 140 14.03 4.13 3.99
CA TYR A 140 14.92 4.23 2.84
C TYR A 140 14.15 4.34 1.52
N VAL A 141 13.03 3.60 1.42
CA VAL A 141 12.04 3.73 0.34
C VAL A 141 10.70 4.09 0.99
N LEU A 142 10.07 5.16 0.52
CA LEU A 142 8.68 5.46 0.84
C LEU A 142 7.80 5.10 -0.33
N CYS A 143 6.68 4.42 -0.07
CA CYS A 143 5.79 3.92 -1.09
C CYS A 143 4.34 4.32 -0.85
N GLU A 144 3.71 4.85 -1.90
CA GLU A 144 2.28 5.11 -1.94
C GLU A 144 1.62 4.14 -2.92
N VAL A 145 0.51 3.53 -2.50
CA VAL A 145 -0.26 2.59 -3.30
C VAL A 145 -1.57 3.21 -3.73
N LYS A 146 -1.98 2.97 -4.97
CA LYS A 146 -3.30 3.38 -5.48
C LYS A 146 -3.98 2.22 -6.18
N LYS A 147 -5.30 2.21 -6.17
CA LYS A 147 -6.11 1.15 -6.80
C LYS A 147 -6.17 1.22 -8.33
N THR A 148 -5.71 2.32 -8.94
CA THR A 148 -5.65 2.47 -10.40
C THR A 148 -4.36 3.17 -10.84
N ALA A 149 -3.85 2.80 -12.03
CA ALA A 149 -2.72 3.50 -12.66
C ALA A 149 -3.00 5.00 -12.85
N ARG A 150 -4.24 5.37 -13.20
CA ARG A 150 -4.65 6.78 -13.33
C ARG A 150 -4.48 7.57 -12.04
N GLU A 151 -4.78 6.98 -10.89
CA GLU A 151 -4.57 7.64 -9.60
C GLU A 151 -3.08 7.78 -9.26
N VAL A 152 -2.24 6.82 -9.67
CA VAL A 152 -0.77 6.93 -9.57
C VAL A 152 -0.27 8.11 -10.41
N ASP A 153 -0.68 8.19 -11.68
CA ASP A 153 -0.30 9.27 -12.60
C ASP A 153 -0.73 10.65 -12.07
N GLN A 154 -1.96 10.74 -11.58
CA GLN A 154 -2.50 11.98 -11.02
C GLN A 154 -1.73 12.41 -9.77
N LEU A 155 -1.38 11.46 -8.90
CA LEU A 155 -0.58 11.75 -7.73
C LEU A 155 0.82 12.23 -8.12
N ALA A 156 1.50 11.53 -9.05
CA ALA A 156 2.82 11.90 -9.52
C ALA A 156 2.82 13.32 -10.10
N THR A 157 1.81 13.65 -10.91
CA THR A 157 1.60 14.98 -11.48
C THR A 157 1.45 16.03 -10.38
N ASN A 158 0.57 15.80 -9.41
CA ASN A 158 0.35 16.73 -8.31
C ASN A 158 1.59 16.90 -7.43
N MET A 159 2.36 15.83 -7.17
CA MET A 159 3.58 15.91 -6.36
C MET A 159 4.67 16.74 -7.06
N ARG A 160 4.78 16.65 -8.39
CA ARG A 160 5.73 17.46 -9.18
C ARG A 160 5.46 18.96 -9.09
N GLU A 161 4.20 19.38 -8.90
CA GLU A 161 3.86 20.80 -8.67
C GLU A 161 4.55 21.34 -7.41
N TYR A 162 4.74 20.50 -6.40
CA TYR A 162 5.22 20.91 -5.08
C TYR A 162 6.68 20.54 -4.80
N ILE A 163 7.26 19.59 -5.53
CA ILE A 163 8.57 19.02 -5.20
C ILE A 163 9.72 20.05 -5.30
N ALA A 164 9.67 20.92 -6.31
CA ALA A 164 10.74 21.88 -6.63
C ALA A 164 10.46 23.30 -6.09
N VAL A 165 9.39 23.50 -5.32
CA VAL A 165 9.02 24.81 -4.76
C VAL A 165 9.12 24.82 -3.25
N PRO A 166 9.44 25.97 -2.61
CA PRO A 166 9.43 26.09 -1.15
C PRO A 166 8.09 25.64 -0.53
N PRO A 167 8.09 25.22 0.75
CA PRO A 167 6.86 24.90 1.46
C PRO A 167 5.81 26.02 1.35
N VAL A 168 4.56 25.63 1.08
CA VAL A 168 3.41 26.53 1.02
C VAL A 168 2.48 26.32 2.21
N ALA A 169 1.61 27.28 2.49
CA ALA A 169 0.61 27.15 3.55
C ALA A 169 -0.46 26.12 3.18
N GLU A 170 -0.67 25.10 4.03
CA GLU A 170 -1.63 24.01 3.78
C GLU A 170 -3.07 24.50 3.62
N ASP A 171 -3.45 25.58 4.32
CA ASP A 171 -4.82 26.13 4.30
C ASP A 171 -5.27 26.60 2.91
N SER A 172 -4.32 26.85 2.01
CA SER A 172 -4.59 27.22 0.61
C SER A 172 -4.89 26.00 -0.29
N LEU A 173 -4.67 24.78 0.19
CA LEU A 173 -4.77 23.55 -0.58
C LEU A 173 -5.98 22.70 -0.15
N LYS A 174 -6.61 22.01 -1.11
CA LYS A 174 -7.74 21.11 -0.85
C LYS A 174 -7.64 19.84 -1.67
N GLY A 175 -8.32 18.79 -1.20
CA GLY A 175 -8.48 17.52 -1.91
C GLY A 175 -7.15 16.89 -2.33
N ALA A 176 -7.06 16.46 -3.59
CA ALA A 176 -5.90 15.75 -4.13
C ALA A 176 -4.59 16.56 -4.07
N LYS A 177 -4.66 17.89 -4.18
CA LYS A 177 -3.49 18.76 -4.07
C LYS A 177 -2.94 18.82 -2.65
N LEU A 178 -3.81 18.93 -1.65
CA LEU A 178 -3.40 18.86 -0.24
C LEU A 178 -2.78 17.50 0.09
N ASN A 179 -3.37 16.40 -0.40
CA ASN A 179 -2.81 15.05 -0.21
C ASN A 179 -1.40 14.93 -0.81
N ALA A 180 -1.22 15.35 -2.06
CA ALA A 180 0.09 15.33 -2.72
C ALA A 180 1.11 16.20 -1.99
N TYR A 181 0.71 17.40 -1.55
CA TYR A 181 1.58 18.30 -0.79
C TYR A 181 2.02 17.68 0.55
N ARG A 182 1.12 17.04 1.29
CA ARG A 182 1.46 16.34 2.54
C ARG A 182 2.49 15.22 2.32
N LYS A 183 2.40 14.51 1.20
CA LYS A 183 3.42 13.50 0.81
C LYS A 183 4.77 14.14 0.49
N VAL A 184 4.79 15.27 -0.22
CA VAL A 184 6.03 16.03 -0.47
C VAL A 184 6.64 16.57 0.83
N LYS A 185 5.82 17.05 1.76
CA LYS A 185 6.26 17.48 3.09
C LYS A 185 6.89 16.32 3.87
N ALA A 186 6.27 15.14 3.85
CA ALA A 186 6.82 13.93 4.47
C ALA A 186 8.14 13.48 3.80
N LEU A 187 8.25 13.54 2.46
CA LEU A 187 9.50 13.25 1.75
C LEU A 187 10.64 14.17 2.17
N ARG A 188 10.37 15.46 2.37
CA ARG A 188 11.37 16.44 2.81
C ARG A 188 11.80 16.20 4.24
N ALA A 189 10.87 15.85 5.11
CA ALA A 189 11.15 15.61 6.52
C ALA A 189 11.95 14.31 6.74
N ARG A 190 11.58 13.24 6.03
CA ARG A 190 12.18 11.90 6.19
C ARG A 190 13.46 11.70 5.38
N GLN A 191 13.60 12.44 4.28
CA GLN A 191 14.72 12.32 3.34
C GLN A 191 15.03 10.89 2.86
N PRO A 192 14.03 10.07 2.41
CA PRO A 192 14.32 8.75 1.85
C PRO A 192 15.17 8.85 0.59
N ALA A 193 15.90 7.78 0.27
CA ALA A 193 16.64 7.72 -0.99
C ALA A 193 15.70 7.53 -2.20
N PHE A 194 14.56 6.85 -1.99
CA PHE A 194 13.64 6.50 -3.06
C PHE A 194 12.18 6.80 -2.70
N LEU A 195 11.43 7.21 -3.71
CA LEU A 195 9.97 7.27 -3.72
C LEU A 195 9.46 6.25 -4.74
N TRP A 196 8.50 5.44 -4.32
CA TRP A 196 7.83 4.48 -5.19
C TRP A 196 6.32 4.70 -5.18
N LEU A 197 5.75 5.07 -6.32
CA LEU A 197 4.30 5.16 -6.49
C LEU A 197 3.85 3.89 -7.22
N ALA A 198 3.04 3.08 -6.56
CA ALA A 198 2.63 1.77 -7.04
C ALA A 198 1.12 1.71 -7.33
N GLY A 199 0.77 0.97 -8.36
CA GLY A 199 -0.60 0.69 -8.78
C GLY A 199 -0.82 -0.81 -8.98
N PRO A 200 -2.03 -1.20 -9.45
CA PRO A 200 -2.35 -2.58 -9.76
C PRO A 200 -1.48 -3.11 -10.90
N ASP A 201 -1.38 -4.44 -11.00
CA ASP A 201 -0.73 -5.16 -12.11
C ASP A 201 0.73 -4.72 -12.36
N LYS A 202 1.49 -4.55 -11.28
CA LYS A 202 2.88 -4.08 -11.31
C LYS A 202 3.06 -2.71 -12.00
N TYR A 203 2.05 -1.84 -11.98
CA TYR A 203 2.23 -0.47 -12.42
C TYR A 203 3.11 0.30 -11.43
N ASP A 204 4.27 0.77 -11.87
CA ASP A 204 5.26 1.41 -11.01
C ASP A 204 5.76 2.74 -11.58
N MET A 205 5.85 3.75 -10.71
CA MET A 205 6.69 4.92 -10.94
C MET A 205 7.70 5.04 -9.81
N THR A 206 8.96 4.74 -10.11
CA THR A 206 10.06 4.80 -9.13
C THR A 206 10.93 6.02 -9.37
N TYR A 207 11.30 6.70 -8.30
CA TYR A 207 12.14 7.87 -8.34
C TYR A 207 13.27 7.77 -7.32
N LYS A 208 14.48 8.14 -7.73
CA LYS A 208 15.54 8.55 -6.81
C LYS A 208 15.24 9.98 -6.36
N VAL A 209 15.29 10.21 -5.05
CA VAL A 209 15.01 11.53 -4.47
C VAL A 209 16.33 12.24 -4.20
N ASN A 210 16.48 13.43 -4.77
CA ASN A 210 17.67 14.27 -4.56
C ASN A 210 17.30 15.50 -3.73
N TYR A 211 18.14 15.82 -2.75
CA TYR A 211 17.94 16.93 -1.83
C TYR A 211 19.06 17.95 -1.99
N ASN A 212 18.70 19.21 -2.26
CA ASN A 212 19.64 20.33 -2.33
C ASN A 212 19.10 21.49 -1.48
N GLY A 213 19.45 21.48 -0.19
CA GLY A 213 18.89 22.40 0.79
C GLY A 213 17.38 22.21 0.94
N SER A 214 16.60 23.25 0.66
CA SER A 214 15.13 23.20 0.69
C SER A 214 14.49 22.66 -0.59
N LEU A 215 15.27 22.47 -1.65
CA LEU A 215 14.80 21.97 -2.93
C LEU A 215 14.90 20.45 -2.96
N THR A 216 13.87 19.83 -3.54
CA THR A 216 13.80 18.38 -3.76
C THR A 216 13.54 18.14 -5.24
N SER A 217 14.17 17.12 -5.80
CA SER A 217 13.87 16.66 -7.16
C SER A 217 13.68 15.15 -7.20
N LEU A 218 12.90 14.71 -8.18
CA LEU A 218 12.61 13.30 -8.43
C LEU A 218 13.22 12.92 -9.78
N GLU A 219 14.18 12.02 -9.75
CA GLU A 219 14.80 11.44 -10.95
C GLU A 219 14.16 10.07 -11.20
N PRO A 220 13.45 9.86 -12.33
CA PRO A 220 12.88 8.56 -12.68
C PRO A 220 13.97 7.51 -12.81
N VAL A 221 13.77 6.34 -12.20
CA VAL A 221 14.71 5.21 -12.23
C VAL A 221 13.94 3.89 -12.40
N SER A 222 14.62 2.83 -12.85
CA SER A 222 14.05 1.48 -12.83
C SER A 222 13.80 1.03 -11.38
N ILE A 223 12.73 0.27 -11.15
CA ILE A 223 12.46 -0.36 -9.84
C ILE A 223 13.63 -1.24 -9.36
N ASP A 224 14.40 -1.82 -10.28
CA ASP A 224 15.51 -2.72 -9.97
C ASP A 224 16.64 -2.04 -9.20
N VAL A 225 16.74 -0.71 -9.23
CA VAL A 225 17.74 0.02 -8.43
C VAL A 225 17.44 -0.08 -6.93
N MET A 226 16.20 -0.40 -6.57
CA MET A 226 15.78 -0.63 -5.19
C MET A 226 15.99 -2.08 -4.74
N SER A 227 16.58 -2.97 -5.56
CA SER A 227 16.84 -4.35 -5.14
C SER A 227 17.82 -4.42 -3.97
N PHE A 228 17.55 -5.32 -3.02
CA PHE A 228 18.35 -5.46 -1.80
C PHE A 228 19.81 -5.78 -2.11
N SER A 229 20.07 -6.64 -3.11
CA SER A 229 21.43 -7.00 -3.54
C SER A 229 22.22 -5.85 -4.15
N LYS A 230 21.58 -4.86 -4.78
CA LYS A 230 22.30 -3.69 -5.32
C LYS A 230 22.62 -2.64 -4.27
N LEU A 231 21.88 -2.65 -3.16
CA LEU A 231 21.97 -1.63 -2.11
C LEU A 231 22.74 -2.08 -0.88
N ALA A 232 22.73 -3.38 -0.57
CA ALA A 232 23.43 -3.93 0.59
C ALA A 232 24.96 -3.93 0.42
N PHE A 233 25.46 -3.72 -0.80
CA PHE A 233 26.88 -3.78 -1.16
C PHE A 233 27.40 -2.51 -1.84
N SER A 234 26.65 -1.40 -1.77
CA SER A 234 27.03 -0.07 -2.26
C SER A 234 27.37 0.87 -1.11
#